data_AF-A0A9X3BV48-F1
#
_entry.id   AF-A0A9X3BV48-F1
#
_cell.length_a   1.000
_cell.length_b   1.000
_cell.length_c   1.000
_cell.angle_alpha   90.00
_cell.angle_beta   90.00
_cell.angle_gamma   90.00
#
_symmetry.space_group_name_H-M   'P 1'
#
loop_
_entity.id
_entity.type
_entity.pdbx_description
1 polymer ?
#
loop_
_entity_poly.entity_id
_entity_poly.type
_entity_poly.pdbx_seq_one_letter_code
_entity_poly.pdbx_strand_id
1 'polypeptide(L)'
;RGRARDRAAEALRTATVGRLLPRLGLSHGAVPPTIVAAVAARTGSDPQLVGHTLFGPPPETDDDLLHLAHQLDETERQVAQS
;
A
#
# COMPACT_ATOMS: atom_id res chain seq x y z
N ARG A 1 -8.78 20.02 -8.11
CA ARG A 1 -8.36 19.41 -6.81
C ARG A 1 -8.31 17.88 -6.89
N GLY A 2 -9.31 17.19 -7.45
CA GLY A 2 -9.27 15.71 -7.65
C GLY A 2 -8.00 15.17 -8.31
N ARG A 3 -7.58 15.72 -9.45
CA ARG A 3 -6.33 15.29 -10.14
C ARG A 3 -5.05 15.36 -9.29
N ALA A 4 -4.97 16.30 -8.34
CA ALA A 4 -3.79 16.40 -7.47
C ALA A 4 -3.82 15.30 -6.40
N ARG A 5 -5.01 14.99 -5.85
CA ARG A 5 -5.21 13.87 -4.94
C ARG A 5 -4.91 12.53 -5.59
N ASP A 6 -5.42 12.30 -6.81
CA ASP A 6 -5.18 11.04 -7.51
C ASP A 6 -3.68 10.77 -7.67
N ARG A 7 -2.91 11.79 -8.09
CA ARG A 7 -1.46 11.69 -8.18
C ARG A 7 -0.77 11.51 -6.83
N ALA A 8 -1.27 12.17 -5.78
CA ALA A 8 -0.73 12.00 -4.44
C ALA A 8 -0.94 10.56 -3.94
N ALA A 9 -2.14 10.01 -4.12
CA ALA A 9 -2.47 8.63 -3.76
C ALA A 9 -1.60 7.62 -4.53
N GLU A 10 -1.43 7.83 -5.84
CA GLU A 10 -0.55 7.01 -6.68
C GLU A 10 0.90 7.09 -6.19
N ALA A 11 1.44 8.29 -5.99
CA ALA A 11 2.81 8.48 -5.53
C ALA A 11 3.07 7.83 -4.17
N LEU A 12 2.12 7.95 -3.23
CA LEU A 12 2.21 7.29 -1.91
C LEU A 12 2.24 5.78 -2.06
N ARG A 13 1.28 5.19 -2.80
CA ARG A 13 1.21 3.74 -3.04
C ARG A 13 2.48 3.22 -3.71
N THR A 14 2.95 3.88 -4.77
CA THR A 14 4.18 3.49 -5.47
C THR A 14 5.39 3.53 -4.54
N ALA A 15 5.53 4.58 -3.74
CA ALA A 15 6.63 4.72 -2.79
C ALA A 15 6.57 3.63 -1.70
N THR A 16 5.38 3.33 -1.17
CA THR A 16 5.15 2.27 -0.20
C THR A 16 5.50 0.90 -0.77
N VAL A 17 4.98 0.54 -1.95
CA VAL A 17 5.31 -0.72 -2.62
C VAL A 17 6.83 -0.85 -2.83
N GLY A 18 7.49 0.19 -3.32
CA GLY A 18 8.95 0.19 -3.49
C GLY A 18 9.73 -0.10 -2.21
N ARG A 19 9.24 0.32 -1.04
CA ARG A 19 9.83 0.01 0.27
C ARG A 19 9.48 -1.39 0.78
N LEU A 20 8.29 -1.90 0.44
CA LEU A 20 7.84 -3.24 0.85
C LEU A 20 8.57 -4.36 0.10
N LEU A 21 8.78 -4.22 -1.21
CA LEU A 21 9.38 -5.26 -2.04
C LEU A 21 10.70 -5.82 -1.50
N PRO A 22 11.74 -5.01 -1.19
CA PRO A 22 12.99 -5.55 -0.64
C PRO A 22 12.81 -6.20 0.74
N ARG A 23 11.88 -5.71 1.57
CA ARG A 23 11.57 -6.28 2.89
C ARG A 23 10.87 -7.64 2.79
N LEU A 24 10.20 -7.90 1.67
CA LEU A 24 9.49 -9.14 1.39
C LEU A 24 10.30 -10.10 0.48
N GLY A 25 11.53 -9.73 0.09
CA GLY A 25 12.33 -10.52 -0.84
C GLY A 25 11.77 -10.59 -2.26
N LEU A 26 10.93 -9.62 -2.65
CA LEU A 26 10.27 -9.57 -3.95
C LEU A 26 11.02 -8.65 -4.93
N SER A 27 10.90 -8.95 -6.22
CA SER A 27 11.45 -8.09 -7.28
C SER A 27 10.50 -6.95 -7.63
N HIS A 28 11.05 -5.88 -8.23
CA HIS A 28 10.29 -4.74 -8.76
C HIS A 28 9.25 -5.11 -9.83
N GLY A 29 9.34 -6.31 -10.41
CA GLY A 29 8.35 -6.84 -11.37
C GLY A 29 7.26 -7.72 -10.74
N ALA A 30 7.19 -7.82 -9.41
CA ALA A 30 6.15 -8.58 -8.75
C ALA A 30 4.76 -8.04 -9.10
N VAL A 31 3.84 -8.94 -9.45
CA VAL A 31 2.46 -8.57 -9.78
C VAL A 31 1.68 -8.23 -8.50
N PRO A 32 0.67 -7.34 -8.57
CA PRO A 32 -0.06 -6.87 -7.39
C PRO A 32 -0.59 -7.98 -6.46
N PRO A 33 -1.19 -9.09 -6.96
CA PRO A 33 -1.65 -10.17 -6.09
C PRO A 33 -0.54 -10.83 -5.27
N THR A 34 0.67 -10.95 -5.83
CA THR A 34 1.83 -11.51 -5.13
C THR A 34 2.28 -10.60 -3.99
N ILE A 35 2.26 -9.29 -4.21
CA ILE A 35 2.63 -8.29 -3.20
C ILE A 35 1.61 -8.33 -2.05
N VAL A 36 0.32 -8.34 -2.38
CA VAL A 36 -0.77 -8.42 -1.39
C VAL A 36 -0.65 -9.69 -0.54
N ALA A 37 -0.46 -10.85 -1.17
CA ALA A 37 -0.33 -12.12 -0.46
C ALA A 37 0.90 -12.13 0.46
N ALA A 38 2.03 -11.59 0.01
CA ALA A 38 3.26 -11.53 0.81
C ALA A 38 3.12 -10.60 2.01
N VAL A 39 2.50 -9.42 1.85
CA VAL A 39 2.22 -8.50 2.95
C VAL A 39 1.27 -9.16 3.96
N ALA A 40 0.14 -9.71 3.51
CA ALA A 40 -0.83 -10.35 4.39
C ALA A 40 -0.23 -11.53 5.18
N ALA A 41 0.59 -12.36 4.52
CA ALA A 41 1.28 -13.46 5.19
C ALA A 41 2.31 -12.97 6.22
N ARG A 42 3.01 -11.85 5.94
CA ARG A 42 4.01 -11.26 6.84
C ARG A 42 3.36 -10.65 8.08
N THR A 43 2.25 -9.93 7.92
CA THR A 43 1.62 -9.14 8.99
C THR A 43 0.44 -9.83 9.67
N GLY A 44 -0.04 -10.95 9.13
CA GLY A 44 -1.28 -11.60 9.56
C GLY A 44 -2.55 -10.80 9.24
N SER A 45 -2.46 -9.81 8.35
CA SER A 45 -3.60 -8.97 7.94
C SER A 45 -4.49 -9.62 6.87
N ASP A 46 -5.71 -9.11 6.71
CA ASP A 46 -6.63 -9.54 5.64
C ASP A 46 -6.09 -9.12 4.25
N PRO A 47 -5.85 -10.08 3.32
CA PRO A 47 -5.43 -9.78 1.96
C PRO A 47 -6.36 -8.81 1.20
N GLN A 48 -7.67 -8.83 1.46
CA GLN A 48 -8.59 -7.92 0.78
C GLN A 48 -8.37 -6.48 1.21
N LEU A 49 -8.17 -6.25 2.51
CA LEU A 49 -7.89 -4.94 3.06
C LEU A 49 -6.55 -4.41 2.54
N VAL A 50 -5.51 -5.25 2.57
CA VAL A 50 -4.19 -4.92 2.02
C VAL A 50 -4.28 -4.56 0.53
N GLY A 51 -5.04 -5.33 -0.24
CA GLY A 51 -5.26 -5.06 -1.66
C GLY A 51 -5.95 -3.72 -1.90
N HIS A 52 -6.95 -3.38 -1.09
CA HIS A 52 -7.64 -2.09 -1.18
C HIS A 52 -6.72 -0.91 -0.84
N THR A 53 -5.91 -1.02 0.21
CA THR A 53 -4.97 0.04 0.59
C THR A 53 -3.90 0.25 -0.48
N LEU A 54 -3.26 -0.83 -0.97
CA LEU A 54 -2.13 -0.74 -1.90
C LEU A 54 -2.54 -0.49 -3.35
N PHE A 55 -3.68 -1.03 -3.80
CA PHE A 55 -4.08 -1.06 -5.21
C PHE A 55 -5.54 -0.68 -5.45
N GLY A 56 -6.23 -0.13 -4.44
CA GLY A 56 -7.64 0.25 -4.53
C GLY A 56 -7.90 1.57 -5.28
N PRO A 57 -9.17 1.99 -5.32
CA PRO A 57 -9.59 3.22 -6.01
C PRO A 57 -8.90 4.48 -5.43
N PRO A 58 -8.89 5.58 -6.19
CA PRO A 58 -8.38 6.86 -5.70
C PRO A 58 -9.29 7.45 -4.60
N PRO A 59 -8.74 8.21 -3.64
CA PRO A 59 -9.51 8.88 -2.60
C PRO A 59 -10.40 10.00 -3.15
N GLU A 60 -11.66 10.03 -2.73
CA GLU A 60 -12.66 11.00 -3.22
C GLU A 60 -12.53 12.36 -2.52
N THR A 61 -12.04 12.36 -1.28
CA THR A 61 -11.83 13.55 -0.44
C THR A 61 -10.37 13.69 0.01
N ASP A 62 -10.02 14.86 0.57
CA ASP A 62 -8.70 15.07 1.18
C ASP A 62 -8.55 14.25 2.48
N ASP A 63 -9.65 14.02 3.21
CA ASP A 63 -9.67 13.15 4.40
C ASP A 63 -9.42 11.68 4.05
N ASP A 64 -10.01 11.19 2.95
CA ASP A 64 -9.72 9.83 2.45
C ASP A 64 -8.25 9.68 2.05
N LEU A 65 -7.64 10.72 1.49
CA LEU A 65 -6.22 10.72 1.15
C LEU A 65 -5.34 10.66 2.41
N LEU A 66 -5.69 11.40 3.45
CA LEU A 66 -4.99 11.33 4.74
C LEU A 66 -5.15 9.95 5.38
N HIS A 67 -6.35 9.39 5.36
CA HIS A 67 -6.60 8.04 5.86
C HIS A 67 -5.78 7.00 5.09
N LEU A 68 -5.72 7.09 3.75
CA LEU A 68 -4.88 6.24 2.93
C LEU A 68 -3.40 6.35 3.32
N ALA A 69 -2.89 7.57 3.52
CA ALA A 69 -1.50 7.77 3.93
C ALA A 69 -1.18 7.09 5.27
N HIS A 70 -2.09 7.17 6.24
CA HIS A 70 -1.94 6.49 7.53
C HIS A 70 -1.97 4.97 7.40
N GLN A 71 -2.88 4.42 6.58
CA GLN A 71 -2.94 2.97 6.36
C GLN A 71 -1.67 2.43 5.68
N LEU A 72 -1.10 3.19 4.74
CA LEU A 72 0.16 2.84 4.07
C LEU A 72 1.34 2.83 5.05
N ASP A 73 1.47 3.87 5.87
CA ASP A 73 2.51 3.97 6.89
C ASP A 73 2.39 2.84 7.94
N GLU A 74 1.17 2.53 8.38
CA GLU A 74 0.92 1.40 9.29
C GLU A 74 1.31 0.06 8.66
N THR A 75 0.93 -0.19 7.40
CA THR A 75 1.30 -1.41 6.67
C THR A 75 2.82 -1.57 6.58
N GLU A 76 3.54 -0.48 6.29
CA GLU A 76 5.00 -0.49 6.22
C GLU A 76 5.65 -0.80 7.58
N ARG A 77 5.11 -0.23 8.66
CA ARG A 77 5.58 -0.47 10.02
C ARG A 77 5.35 -1.92 10.43
N GLN A 78 4.16 -2.46 10.19
CA GLN A 78 3.84 -3.85 10.50
C GLN A 78 4.77 -4.82 9.78
N VAL A 79 5.03 -4.63 8.48
CA VAL A 79 5.99 -5.45 7.71
C VAL A 79 7.42 -5.34 8.26
N ALA A 80 7.80 -4.17 8.78
CA ALA A 80 9.12 -3.94 9.36
C ALA A 80 9.28 -4.52 10.78
N GLN A 81 8.19 -4.68 11.53
CA GLN A 81 8.19 -5.18 12.90
C GLN A 81 7.89 -6.68 13.02
N SER A 82 7.30 -7.27 11.96
CA SER A 82 7.10 -8.72 11.85
C SER A 82 8.39 -9.45 11.52
#